data_AF-A0A0B1T6Q4-F1
#
_entry.id   AF-A0A0B1T6Q4-F1
#
_cell.length_a   1.000
_cell.length_b   1.000
_cell.length_c   1.000
_cell.angle_alpha   90.00
_cell.angle_beta   90.00
_cell.angle_gamma   90.00
#
_symmetry.space_group_name_H-M   'P 1'
#
loop_
_entity.id
_entity.type
_entity.pdbx_description
1 polymer ?
#
loop_
_entity_poly.entity_id
_entity_poly.type
_entity_poly.pdbx_seq_one_letter_code
_entity_poly.pdbx_strand_id
1 'polypeptide(L)'
;MIKAILALGLLSIICGATSPPRRRYLPAYLEKVPEKARKDYFEIQRDPSNTFAQLKEKTIAWAKKNDVTEEYNKYMSGLEKSDEDRKKKVSEIMSRLPAVYSEYTKILNNMNQTMKDWLKNFTDLWNKNPKVSFALQSSPVMPRSFGPLATTR
;
A
#
# COMPACT_ATOMS: atom_id res chain seq x y z
N MET A 1 22.17 23.09 -58.21
CA MET A 1 21.37 21.89 -58.51
C MET A 1 21.68 20.84 -57.45
N ILE A 2 20.66 20.49 -56.67
CA ILE A 2 20.73 19.77 -55.39
C ILE A 2 20.86 18.26 -55.64
N LYS A 3 21.83 17.59 -54.99
CA LYS A 3 21.86 16.12 -54.84
C LYS A 3 21.14 15.78 -53.54
N ALA A 4 19.96 15.17 -53.63
CA ALA A 4 19.26 14.59 -52.49
C ALA A 4 19.78 13.16 -52.27
N ILE A 5 20.48 12.95 -51.16
CA ILE A 5 20.85 11.62 -50.67
C ILE A 5 19.91 11.31 -49.51
N LEU A 6 19.11 10.25 -49.70
CA LEU A 6 18.34 9.55 -48.69
C LEU A 6 19.30 8.98 -47.64
N ALA A 7 19.09 9.31 -46.36
CA ALA A 7 19.70 8.61 -45.25
C ALA A 7 18.65 8.38 -44.15
N LEU A 8 18.32 7.09 -44.02
CA LEU A 8 17.64 6.39 -42.94
C LEU A 8 17.87 7.01 -41.56
N GLY A 9 16.78 7.19 -40.82
CA GLY A 9 16.79 7.55 -39.41
C GLY A 9 15.51 7.12 -38.73
N LEU A 10 15.28 5.81 -38.64
CA LEU A 10 14.36 5.19 -37.70
C LEU A 10 14.80 5.60 -36.28
N LEU A 11 14.27 6.74 -35.80
CA LEU A 11 14.34 7.11 -34.41
C LEU A 11 13.39 6.19 -33.64
N SER A 12 14.01 5.18 -33.07
CA SER A 12 13.53 4.30 -32.02
C SER A 12 12.62 5.03 -31.02
N ILE A 13 11.32 4.75 -31.09
CA ILE A 13 10.41 4.91 -29.95
C ILE A 13 10.76 3.79 -28.97
N ILE A 14 11.88 3.95 -28.24
CA ILE A 14 12.03 3.29 -26.94
C ILE A 14 11.29 4.21 -25.98
N CYS A 15 9.98 4.03 -25.90
CA CYS A 15 9.19 4.54 -24.79
C CYS A 15 9.49 3.68 -23.56
N GLY A 16 10.76 3.71 -23.12
CA GLY A 16 11.11 3.34 -21.77
C GLY A 16 10.54 4.44 -20.88
N ALA A 17 9.43 4.15 -20.21
CA ALA A 17 8.93 4.98 -19.14
C ALA A 17 9.97 4.97 -18.01
N THR A 18 11.01 5.80 -18.14
CA THR A 18 11.83 6.24 -17.03
C THR A 18 10.90 7.05 -16.14
N SER A 19 10.19 6.35 -15.26
CA SER A 19 9.53 6.99 -14.14
C SER A 19 10.57 7.91 -13.50
N PRO A 20 10.30 9.23 -13.36
CA PRO A 20 11.25 10.12 -12.72
C PRO A 20 11.63 9.49 -11.37
N PRO A 21 12.92 9.49 -10.99
CA PRO A 21 13.34 8.88 -9.75
C PRO A 21 12.44 9.44 -8.65
N ARG A 22 11.72 8.56 -7.96
CA ARG A 22 10.86 8.97 -6.83
C ARG A 22 11.76 9.75 -5.88
N ARG A 23 11.59 11.07 -5.82
CA ARG A 23 12.31 11.89 -4.85
C ARG A 23 11.90 11.34 -3.48
N ARG A 24 12.81 10.63 -2.82
CA ARG A 24 12.61 10.17 -1.45
C ARG A 24 12.64 11.44 -0.60
N TYR A 25 11.45 11.97 -0.29
CA TYR A 25 11.33 13.09 0.63
C TYR A 25 11.79 12.59 2.00
N LEU A 26 12.85 13.20 2.53
CA LEU A 26 13.32 12.87 3.87
C LEU A 26 12.42 13.58 4.89
N PRO A 27 12.19 12.99 6.07
CA PRO A 27 11.68 13.73 7.21
C PRO A 27 12.50 15.00 7.45
N ALA A 28 11.85 16.11 7.76
CA ALA A 28 12.49 17.42 7.88
C ALA A 28 13.69 17.44 8.85
N TYR A 29 13.65 16.66 9.94
CA TYR A 29 14.77 16.59 10.90
C TYR A 29 16.03 15.93 10.31
N LEU A 30 15.90 15.08 9.27
CA LEU A 30 17.04 14.50 8.55
C LEU A 30 17.59 15.43 7.48
N GLU A 31 16.80 16.38 6.99
CA GLU A 31 17.26 17.39 6.03
C GLU A 31 18.17 18.42 6.70
N LYS A 32 17.92 18.73 7.98
CA LYS A 32 18.67 19.73 8.76
C LYS A 32 20.07 19.31 9.20
N VAL A 33 20.38 18.02 9.16
CA VAL A 33 21.65 17.47 9.64
C VAL A 33 22.62 17.20 8.48
N PRO A 34 23.95 17.26 8.70
CA PRO A 34 24.93 16.96 7.67
C PRO A 34 24.80 15.51 7.18
N GLU A 35 25.31 15.23 5.99
CA GLU A 35 25.20 13.91 5.36
C GLU A 35 25.74 12.78 6.24
N LYS A 36 26.88 13.01 6.92
CA LYS A 36 27.45 12.05 7.86
C LYS A 36 26.45 11.68 8.97
N ALA A 37 25.78 12.67 9.55
CA ALA A 37 24.78 12.42 10.58
C ALA A 37 23.56 11.64 10.02
N ARG A 38 23.13 11.91 8.79
CA ARG A 38 22.10 11.08 8.12
C ARG A 38 22.57 9.64 7.94
N LYS A 39 23.84 9.43 7.58
CA LYS A 39 24.41 8.08 7.43
C LYS A 39 24.38 7.33 8.76
N ASP A 40 24.84 7.96 9.84
CA ASP A 40 24.79 7.41 11.21
C ASP A 40 23.35 7.03 11.61
N TYR A 41 22.36 7.87 11.30
CA TYR A 41 20.95 7.57 11.53
C TYR A 41 20.52 6.29 10.80
N PHE A 42 20.81 6.18 9.51
CA PHE A 42 20.41 5.00 8.73
C PHE A 42 21.17 3.73 9.11
N GLU A 43 22.40 3.84 9.63
CA GLU A 43 23.12 2.70 10.22
C GLU A 43 22.39 2.18 11.46
N ILE A 44 21.97 3.08 12.36
CA ILE A 44 21.14 2.72 13.53
C ILE A 44 19.84 2.02 13.10
N GLN A 45 19.13 2.57 12.10
CA GLN A 45 17.83 2.04 11.65
C GLN A 45 17.91 0.71 10.91
N ARG A 46 19.04 0.39 10.28
CA ARG A 46 19.22 -0.82 9.48
C ARG A 46 19.90 -1.95 10.23
N ASP A 47 20.48 -1.66 11.39
CA ASP A 47 21.15 -2.66 12.22
C ASP A 47 20.12 -3.65 12.80
N PRO A 48 20.11 -4.91 12.32
CA PRO A 48 19.12 -5.89 12.73
C PRO A 48 19.38 -6.44 14.13
N SER A 49 20.53 -6.12 14.75
CA SER A 49 20.85 -6.55 16.11
C SER A 49 20.15 -5.70 17.18
N ASN A 50 19.62 -4.52 16.80
CA ASN A 50 18.90 -3.65 17.72
C ASN A 50 17.49 -4.17 18.01
N THR A 51 17.17 -4.30 19.29
CA THR A 51 15.77 -4.33 19.74
C THR A 51 15.09 -2.99 19.44
N PHE A 52 13.76 -2.97 19.39
CA PHE A 52 13.01 -1.71 19.20
C PHE A 52 13.27 -0.68 20.32
N ALA A 53 13.50 -1.14 21.55
CA ALA A 53 13.86 -0.26 22.67
C ALA A 53 15.23 0.38 22.44
N GLN A 54 16.23 -0.43 22.09
CA GLN A 54 17.58 0.06 21.75
C GLN A 54 17.55 0.99 20.54
N LEU A 55 16.75 0.68 19.51
CA LEU A 55 16.58 1.54 18.35
C LEU A 55 16.03 2.92 18.76
N LYS A 56 15.00 2.94 19.61
CA LYS A 56 14.42 4.18 20.14
C LYS A 56 15.45 4.99 20.93
N GLU A 57 16.16 4.35 21.86
CA GLU A 57 17.20 5.01 22.68
C GLU A 57 18.35 5.57 21.84
N LYS A 58 18.91 4.75 20.93
CA LYS A 58 19.98 5.16 20.01
C LYS A 58 19.55 6.32 19.12
N THR A 59 18.31 6.30 18.63
CA THR A 59 17.78 7.37 17.78
C THR A 59 17.55 8.67 18.57
N ILE A 60 17.08 8.59 19.82
CA ILE A 60 16.97 9.77 20.70
C ILE A 60 18.36 10.35 21.01
N ALA A 61 19.34 9.50 21.32
CA ALA A 61 20.72 9.94 21.54
C ALA A 61 21.32 10.61 20.29
N TRP A 62 21.07 10.03 19.11
CA TRP A 62 21.43 10.62 17.83
C TRP A 62 20.77 11.99 17.61
N ALA A 63 19.48 12.14 17.90
CA ALA A 63 18.76 13.40 17.72
C ALA A 63 19.27 14.51 18.64
N LYS A 64 19.63 14.16 19.89
CA LYS A 64 20.28 15.08 20.85
C LYS A 64 21.66 15.51 20.37
N LYS A 65 22.49 14.57 19.90
CA LYS A 65 23.84 14.84 19.41
C LYS A 65 23.87 15.80 18.20
N ASN A 66 22.79 15.84 17.42
CA ASN A 66 22.70 16.64 16.20
C ASN A 66 21.73 17.82 16.34
N ASP A 67 21.31 18.17 17.56
CA ASP A 67 20.44 19.33 17.84
C ASP A 67 19.12 19.37 17.05
N VAL A 68 18.51 18.20 16.80
CA VAL A 68 17.22 18.06 16.08
C VAL A 68 16.14 17.37 16.92
N THR A 69 16.26 17.46 18.24
CA THR A 69 15.37 16.74 19.18
C THR A 69 13.92 17.20 19.06
N GLU A 70 13.68 18.51 18.89
CA GLU A 70 12.32 19.05 18.79
C GLU A 70 11.61 18.55 17.53
N GLU A 71 12.26 18.66 16.37
CA GLU A 71 11.71 18.22 15.09
C GLU A 71 11.54 16.71 15.02
N TYR A 72 12.47 15.96 15.61
CA TYR A 72 12.34 14.52 15.76
C TYR A 72 11.10 14.16 16.59
N ASN A 73 10.92 14.77 17.76
CA ASN A 73 9.77 14.51 18.61
C ASN A 73 8.45 14.87 17.92
N LYS A 74 8.40 16.03 17.23
CA LYS A 74 7.22 16.43 16.44
C LYS A 74 6.88 15.41 15.36
N TYR A 75 7.88 14.89 14.65
CA TYR A 75 7.70 13.84 13.66
C TYR A 75 7.15 12.56 14.29
N MET A 76 7.73 12.11 15.41
CA MET A 76 7.31 10.90 16.12
C MET A 76 5.87 11.00 16.65
N SER A 77 5.49 12.13 17.25
CA SER A 77 4.10 12.33 17.69
C SER A 77 3.11 12.34 16.52
N GLY A 78 3.52 12.83 15.35
CA GLY A 78 2.73 12.73 14.12
C GLY A 78 2.51 11.28 13.68
N LEU A 79 3.54 10.44 13.77
CA LEU A 79 3.44 9.01 13.49
C LEU A 79 2.55 8.29 14.51
N GLU A 80 2.66 8.60 15.80
CA GLU A 80 1.82 8.02 16.85
C GLU A 80 0.33 8.31 16.61
N LYS A 81 -0.01 9.58 16.31
CA LYS A 81 -1.38 9.95 15.97
C LYS A 81 -1.89 9.20 14.72
N SER A 82 -1.06 9.12 13.68
CA SER A 82 -1.43 8.39 12.47
C SER A 82 -1.64 6.89 12.73
N ASP A 83 -0.86 6.31 13.64
CA ASP A 83 -0.98 4.90 14.03
C ASP A 83 -2.26 4.66 14.85
N GLU A 84 -2.62 5.55 15.77
CA GLU A 84 -3.89 5.50 16.51
C GLU A 84 -5.10 5.57 15.57
N ASP A 85 -5.09 6.50 14.62
CA ASP A 85 -6.17 6.64 13.64
C ASP A 85 -6.27 5.40 12.75
N ARG A 86 -5.13 4.81 12.37
CA ARG A 86 -5.08 3.54 11.63
C ARG A 86 -5.66 2.40 12.46
N LYS A 87 -5.26 2.26 13.73
CA LYS A 87 -5.77 1.23 14.66
C LYS A 87 -7.28 1.33 14.82
N LYS A 88 -7.82 2.54 15.00
CA LYS A 88 -9.28 2.78 15.07
C LYS A 88 -9.98 2.32 13.79
N LYS A 89 -9.48 2.72 12.62
CA LYS A 89 -10.04 2.29 11.32
C LYS A 89 -10.02 0.77 11.13
N VAL A 90 -8.94 0.10 11.52
CA VAL A 90 -8.85 -1.37 11.45
C VAL A 90 -9.85 -2.02 12.41
N SER A 91 -9.98 -1.52 13.63
CA SER A 91 -10.97 -2.01 14.60
C SER A 91 -12.41 -1.86 14.10
N GLU A 92 -12.74 -0.72 13.47
CA GLU A 92 -14.03 -0.52 12.80
C GLU A 92 -14.29 -1.58 11.72
N ILE A 93 -13.28 -1.92 10.91
CA ILE A 93 -13.41 -2.96 9.88
C ILE A 93 -13.62 -4.33 10.52
N MET A 94 -12.79 -4.69 11.51
CA MET A 94 -12.86 -5.99 12.18
C MET A 94 -14.20 -6.24 12.88
N SER A 95 -14.80 -5.20 13.48
CA SER A 95 -16.13 -5.32 14.12
C SER A 95 -17.26 -5.58 13.12
N ARG A 96 -17.14 -5.09 11.89
CA ARG A 96 -18.15 -5.28 10.83
C ARG A 96 -17.93 -6.56 10.01
N LEU A 97 -16.68 -7.01 9.91
CA LEU A 97 -16.27 -8.11 9.05
C LEU A 97 -17.11 -9.39 9.25
N PRO A 98 -17.42 -9.87 10.47
CA PRO A 98 -18.20 -11.09 10.64
C PRO A 98 -19.60 -11.02 10.02
N ALA A 99 -20.29 -9.88 10.20
CA ALA A 99 -21.63 -9.68 9.66
C ALA A 99 -21.60 -9.62 8.12
N VAL A 100 -20.67 -8.84 7.56
CA VAL A 100 -20.52 -8.71 6.10
C VAL A 100 -20.11 -10.05 5.47
N TYR A 101 -19.23 -10.82 6.13
CA TYR A 101 -18.84 -12.15 5.68
C TYR A 101 -20.02 -13.15 5.70
N SER A 102 -20.91 -13.05 6.69
CA SER A 102 -22.15 -13.84 6.70
C SER A 102 -23.05 -13.52 5.51
N GLU A 103 -23.22 -12.24 5.16
CA GLU A 103 -23.99 -11.84 3.96
C GLU A 103 -23.31 -12.28 2.67
N TYR A 104 -21.99 -12.10 2.58
CA TYR A 104 -21.15 -12.55 1.46
C TYR A 104 -21.34 -14.04 1.18
N THR A 105 -21.25 -14.90 2.21
CA THR A 105 -21.39 -16.35 2.06
C THR A 105 -22.82 -16.77 1.69
N LYS A 106 -23.85 -16.06 2.18
CA LYS A 106 -25.24 -16.28 1.75
C LYS A 106 -25.44 -16.01 0.26
N ILE A 107 -24.85 -14.94 -0.27
CA ILE A 107 -24.89 -14.63 -1.71
C ILE A 107 -24.11 -15.70 -2.48
N LEU A 108 -22.90 -16.05 -2.03
CA LEU A 108 -22.05 -17.02 -2.71
C LEU A 108 -22.68 -18.41 -2.83
N ASN A 109 -23.37 -18.85 -1.78
CA ASN A 109 -23.94 -20.20 -1.68
C ASN A 109 -25.38 -20.30 -2.23
N ASN A 110 -26.01 -19.19 -2.60
CA ASN A 110 -27.35 -19.23 -3.18
C ASN A 110 -27.28 -19.60 -4.67
N MET A 111 -27.45 -20.90 -4.95
CA MET A 111 -27.40 -21.47 -6.31
C MET A 111 -28.68 -21.23 -7.12
N ASN A 112 -29.74 -20.72 -6.49
CA ASN A 112 -31.05 -20.53 -7.13
C ASN A 112 -31.25 -19.11 -7.69
N GLN A 113 -30.25 -18.23 -7.57
CA GLN A 113 -30.32 -16.86 -8.10
C GLN A 113 -29.82 -16.78 -9.55
N THR A 114 -30.31 -15.79 -10.30
CA THR A 114 -29.75 -15.50 -11.63
C THR A 114 -28.38 -14.82 -11.52
N MET A 115 -27.57 -14.87 -12.59
CA MET A 115 -26.31 -14.13 -12.65
C MET A 115 -26.48 -12.62 -12.43
N LYS A 116 -27.59 -12.06 -12.96
CA LYS A 116 -27.92 -10.64 -12.80
C LYS A 116 -28.16 -10.30 -11.33
N ASP A 117 -28.91 -11.14 -10.62
CA ASP A 117 -29.21 -10.92 -9.20
C ASP A 117 -27.96 -11.13 -8.34
N TRP A 118 -27.12 -12.11 -8.68
CA TRP A 118 -25.84 -12.35 -8.01
C TRP A 118 -24.93 -11.13 -8.07
N LEU A 119 -24.74 -10.55 -9.27
CA LEU A 119 -23.95 -9.33 -9.46
C LEU A 119 -24.55 -8.17 -8.67
N LYS A 120 -25.87 -7.96 -8.77
CA LYS A 120 -26.56 -6.89 -8.04
C LYS A 120 -26.38 -7.03 -6.53
N ASN A 121 -26.55 -8.23 -5.99
CA ASN A 121 -26.44 -8.51 -4.56
C ASN A 121 -25.03 -8.22 -4.04
N PHE A 122 -24.00 -8.60 -4.80
CA PHE A 122 -22.61 -8.25 -4.44
C PHE A 122 -22.34 -6.75 -4.56
N THR A 123 -22.78 -6.09 -5.64
CA THR A 123 -22.68 -4.63 -5.77
C THR A 123 -23.35 -3.93 -4.59
N ASP A 124 -24.55 -4.35 -4.20
CA ASP A 124 -25.27 -3.78 -3.05
C ASP A 124 -24.52 -4.01 -1.73
N LEU A 125 -23.98 -5.22 -1.51
CA LEU A 125 -23.19 -5.54 -0.32
C LEU A 125 -21.93 -4.66 -0.22
N TRP A 126 -21.23 -4.45 -1.32
CA TRP A 126 -20.03 -3.62 -1.38
C TRP A 126 -20.32 -2.13 -1.24
N ASN A 127 -21.40 -1.64 -1.85
CA ASN A 127 -21.84 -0.25 -1.71
C ASN A 127 -22.25 0.08 -0.27
N LYS A 128 -22.88 -0.88 0.44
CA LYS A 128 -23.21 -0.73 1.87
C LYS A 128 -21.98 -0.82 2.77
N ASN A 129 -20.95 -1.55 2.35
CA ASN A 129 -19.77 -1.85 3.18
C ASN A 129 -18.44 -1.48 2.48
N PRO A 130 -18.25 -0.23 2.04
CA PRO A 130 -17.13 0.15 1.17
C PRO A 130 -15.75 -0.01 1.84
N LYS A 131 -15.69 0.06 3.18
CA LYS A 131 -14.44 -0.17 3.94
C LYS A 131 -14.09 -1.66 4.08
N VAL A 132 -15.09 -2.53 4.11
CA VAL A 132 -14.91 -3.99 4.31
C VAL A 132 -14.74 -4.71 2.98
N SER A 133 -15.33 -4.19 1.90
CA SER A 133 -15.21 -4.75 0.56
C SER A 133 -13.75 -4.95 0.14
N PHE A 134 -12.88 -3.97 0.40
CA PHE A 134 -11.45 -4.07 0.10
C PHE A 134 -10.76 -5.25 0.82
N ALA A 135 -11.18 -5.59 2.04
CA ALA A 135 -10.60 -6.70 2.80
C ALA A 135 -11.11 -8.08 2.36
N LEU A 136 -12.31 -8.15 1.78
CA LEU A 136 -12.95 -9.39 1.31
C LEU A 136 -12.80 -9.63 -0.20
N GLN A 137 -12.37 -8.63 -0.97
CA GLN A 137 -12.13 -8.74 -2.40
C GLN A 137 -10.85 -9.55 -2.69
N SER A 138 -10.92 -10.87 -2.51
CA SER A 138 -10.37 -11.77 -3.53
C SER A 138 -11.30 -11.66 -4.74
N SER A 139 -10.76 -11.44 -5.96
CA SER A 139 -11.54 -11.31 -7.20
C SER A 139 -12.76 -12.24 -7.19
N PRO A 140 -14.00 -11.76 -7.49
CA PRO A 140 -15.21 -12.55 -7.32
C PRO A 140 -15.16 -13.75 -8.28
N VAL A 141 -14.68 -14.88 -7.76
CA VAL A 141 -14.68 -16.16 -8.46
C VAL A 141 -16.15 -16.58 -8.49
N MET A 142 -16.67 -16.82 -9.68
CA MET A 142 -17.98 -17.44 -9.90
C MET A 142 -18.18 -18.63 -8.94
N PRO A 143 -19.43 -18.96 -8.55
CA PRO A 143 -19.71 -20.21 -7.84
C PRO A 143 -19.00 -21.38 -8.52
N ARG A 144 -18.31 -22.24 -7.75
CA ARG A 144 -17.44 -23.31 -8.28
C ARG A 144 -18.13 -24.25 -9.31
N SER A 145 -19.46 -24.29 -9.35
CA SER A 145 -20.24 -25.04 -10.35
C SER A 145 -20.14 -24.49 -11.78
N PHE A 146 -19.59 -23.28 -11.95
CA PHE A 146 -19.33 -22.67 -13.25
C PHE A 146 -17.83 -22.62 -13.59
N GLY A 147 -16.99 -23.41 -12.89
CA GLY A 147 -15.67 -23.79 -13.39
C GLY A 147 -15.82 -24.51 -14.74
N PRO A 148 -14.77 -24.52 -15.59
CA PRO A 148 -14.89 -24.97 -16.97
C PRO A 148 -15.57 -26.34 -16.98
N LEU A 149 -16.68 -26.43 -17.71
CA LEU A 149 -17.25 -27.72 -18.09
C LEU A 149 -16.06 -28.57 -18.52
N ALA A 150 -15.78 -29.62 -17.76
CA ALA A 150 -14.86 -30.64 -18.21
C ALA A 150 -15.41 -31.08 -19.56
N THR A 151 -14.77 -30.61 -20.63
CA THR A 151 -14.99 -31.10 -21.97
C THR A 151 -14.62 -32.57 -21.89
N THR A 152 -15.65 -33.41 -21.82
CA THR A 152 -15.56 -34.82 -22.11
C THR A 152 -14.84 -34.97 -23.44
N ARG A 153 -13.70 -35.65 -23.41
CA ARG A 153 -13.14 -36.33 -24.56
C ARG A 153 -12.58 -37.66 -24.11
#